data_AF-A0A8C4YFT9-F1
#
_entry.id   AF-A0A8C4YFT9-F1
#
_cell.length_a   1.000
_cell.length_b   1.000
_cell.length_c   1.000
_cell.angle_alpha   90.00
_cell.angle_beta   90.00
_cell.angle_gamma   90.00
#
_symmetry.space_group_name_H-M   'P 1'
#
loop_
_entity.id
_entity.type
_entity.pdbx_description
1 polymer ?
#
loop_
_entity_poly.entity_id
_entity_poly.type
_entity_poly.pdbx_seq_one_letter_code
_entity_poly.pdbx_strand_id
1 'polypeptide(L)'
;MEDSLTRPSSPAGLSCYMAVSQLLGLTVIAMTGAWMGQYRGGIAWESALQFNVHPLCMVIGMVFLQGDALLVYRVFRNETKRSVKILHGLLHAFALVIALVGVIAVFDYHRKKGFADMYSLHSWCGIAAFSLYFIQGYLQ
;
A
#
# COMPACT_ATOMS: atom_id res chain seq x y z
N MET A 1 19.10 -42.04 8.97
CA MET A 1 20.06 -40.91 9.03
C MET A 1 19.79 -40.07 7.80
N GLU A 2 18.58 -39.55 7.67
CA GLU A 2 18.08 -38.96 6.42
C GLU A 2 17.04 -37.91 6.82
N ASP A 3 17.45 -36.67 7.07
CA ASP A 3 16.57 -35.51 6.83
C ASP A 3 17.29 -34.15 6.87
N SER A 4 18.56 -34.12 6.47
CA SER A 4 19.23 -32.84 6.15
C SER A 4 18.97 -32.51 4.68
N LEU A 5 17.70 -32.39 4.28
CA LEU A 5 17.35 -31.75 3.02
C LEU A 5 17.82 -30.30 3.11
N THR A 6 18.98 -30.06 2.52
CA THR A 6 19.60 -28.75 2.38
C THR A 6 18.61 -27.82 1.69
N ARG A 7 17.92 -27.01 2.49
CA ARG A 7 17.04 -25.96 1.99
C ARG A 7 17.88 -25.07 1.08
N PRO A 8 17.50 -24.85 -0.19
CA PRO A 8 18.33 -24.14 -1.14
C PRO A 8 18.69 -22.77 -0.57
N SER A 9 19.98 -22.44 -0.63
CA SER A 9 20.52 -21.16 -0.18
C SER A 9 19.71 -20.02 -0.79
N SER A 10 19.53 -18.94 -0.04
CA SER A 10 18.90 -17.75 -0.59
C SER A 10 19.64 -17.33 -1.86
N PRO A 11 18.94 -17.00 -2.97
CA PRO A 11 19.61 -16.30 -4.05
C PRO A 11 20.31 -15.11 -3.41
N ALA A 12 21.62 -15.03 -3.53
CA ALA A 12 22.45 -14.10 -2.77
C ALA A 12 22.03 -12.62 -2.95
N GLY A 13 21.20 -12.32 -3.96
CA GLY A 13 20.63 -11.00 -4.23
C GLY A 13 19.27 -10.69 -3.59
N LEU A 14 18.49 -11.65 -3.09
CA LEU A 14 17.09 -11.37 -2.66
C LEU A 14 17.01 -10.31 -1.56
N SER A 15 17.90 -10.38 -0.57
CA SER A 15 17.96 -9.38 0.51
C SER A 15 18.41 -8.01 0.00
N CYS A 16 19.29 -7.96 -1.00
CA CYS A 16 19.70 -6.71 -1.64
C CYS A 16 18.52 -6.08 -2.41
N TYR A 17 17.80 -6.87 -3.22
CA TYR A 17 16.60 -6.40 -3.92
C TYR A 17 15.53 -5.90 -2.96
N MET A 18 15.33 -6.59 -1.83
CA MET A 18 14.40 -6.15 -0.79
C MET A 18 14.85 -4.81 -0.19
N ALA A 19 16.12 -4.69 0.22
CA ALA A 19 16.64 -3.44 0.78
C ALA A 19 16.50 -2.27 -0.20
N VAL A 20 16.80 -2.49 -1.49
CA VAL A 20 16.61 -1.49 -2.54
C VAL A 20 15.12 -1.13 -2.69
N SER A 21 14.22 -2.11 -2.72
CA SER A 21 12.77 -1.84 -2.82
C SER A 21 12.23 -1.04 -1.63
N GLN A 22 12.72 -1.32 -0.42
CA GLN A 22 12.36 -0.62 0.81
C GLN A 22 12.85 0.84 0.79
N LEU A 23 14.11 1.05 0.39
CA LEU A 23 14.68 2.39 0.24
C LEU A 23 13.92 3.21 -0.82
N LEU A 24 13.60 2.61 -1.96
CA LEU A 24 12.81 3.25 -3.01
C LEU A 24 11.39 3.58 -2.52
N GLY A 25 10.72 2.63 -1.86
CA GLY A 25 9.38 2.81 -1.31
C GLY A 25 9.32 3.95 -0.27
N LEU A 26 10.25 3.96 0.68
CA LEU A 26 10.36 5.04 1.68
C LEU A 26 10.67 6.39 1.02
N THR A 27 11.52 6.41 -0.02
CA THR A 27 11.80 7.62 -0.79
C THR A 27 10.56 8.16 -1.49
N VAL A 28 9.75 7.29 -2.11
CA VAL A 28 8.49 7.68 -2.76
C VAL A 28 7.48 8.20 -1.75
N ILE A 29 7.38 7.59 -0.56
CA ILE A 29 6.52 8.08 0.53
C ILE A 29 6.98 9.46 0.98
N ALA A 30 8.29 9.63 1.27
CA ALA A 30 8.86 10.88 1.73
C ALA A 30 8.70 12.00 0.68
N MET A 31 8.96 11.70 -0.59
CA MET A 31 8.78 12.64 -1.70
C MET A 31 7.30 13.04 -1.86
N THR A 32 6.37 12.09 -1.76
CA THR A 32 4.93 12.37 -1.82
C THR A 32 4.49 13.22 -0.64
N GLY A 33 4.96 12.91 0.57
CA GLY A 33 4.71 13.69 1.78
C GLY A 33 5.26 15.11 1.68
N ALA A 34 6.50 15.28 1.19
CA ALA A 34 7.11 16.58 0.96
C ALA A 34 6.35 17.37 -0.12
N TRP A 35 5.93 16.71 -1.20
CA TRP A 35 5.12 17.32 -2.25
C TRP A 35 3.79 17.86 -1.71
N MET A 36 3.05 17.03 -0.95
CA MET A 36 1.79 17.44 -0.33
C MET A 36 1.99 18.52 0.75
N GLY A 37 3.02 18.38 1.57
CA GLY A 37 3.29 19.25 2.71
C GLY A 37 3.82 20.62 2.31
N GLN A 38 4.84 20.67 1.45
CA GLN A 38 5.57 21.89 1.12
C GLN A 38 4.98 22.62 -0.10
N TYR A 39 4.52 21.89 -1.11
CA TYR A 39 4.08 22.49 -2.38
C TYR A 39 2.56 22.57 -2.52
N ARG A 40 1.80 21.73 -1.82
CA ARG A 40 0.32 21.71 -1.88
C ARG A 40 -0.35 22.33 -0.66
N GLY A 41 0.41 23.00 0.21
CA GLY A 41 -0.12 23.76 1.34
C GLY A 41 -0.45 22.94 2.59
N GLY A 42 -0.04 21.68 2.66
CA GLY A 42 -0.19 20.84 3.87
C GLY A 42 -1.21 19.71 3.72
N ILE A 43 -1.48 19.03 4.84
CA ILE A 43 -2.47 17.96 4.94
C ILE A 43 -3.40 18.30 6.08
N ALA A 44 -4.69 18.46 5.78
CA ALA A 44 -5.70 18.75 6.79
C ALA A 44 -7.03 18.10 6.39
N TRP A 45 -7.75 17.58 7.39
CA TRP A 45 -9.00 16.84 7.18
C TRP A 45 -10.20 17.77 6.90
N GLU A 46 -10.27 18.92 7.57
CA GLU A 46 -11.36 19.89 7.42
C GLU A 46 -10.94 21.11 6.60
N SER A 47 -10.40 20.89 5.40
CA SER A 47 -10.11 22.00 4.46
C SER A 47 -10.01 21.51 3.01
N ALA A 48 -9.74 22.43 2.07
CA ALA A 48 -9.45 22.07 0.68
C ALA A 48 -8.19 21.18 0.53
N LEU A 49 -7.36 21.09 1.57
CA LEU A 49 -6.18 20.22 1.64
C LEU A 49 -6.54 18.75 1.87
N GLN A 50 -7.82 18.44 2.13
CA GLN A 50 -8.29 17.06 2.33
C GLN A 50 -8.00 16.19 1.10
N PHE A 51 -7.97 16.79 -0.10
CA PHE A 51 -7.54 16.10 -1.32
C PHE A 51 -6.09 15.57 -1.22
N ASN A 52 -5.19 16.26 -0.51
CA ASN A 52 -3.79 15.83 -0.37
C ASN A 52 -3.63 14.55 0.48
N VAL A 53 -4.65 14.19 1.28
CA VAL A 53 -4.71 12.92 2.00
C VAL A 53 -4.81 11.75 1.03
N HIS A 54 -5.58 11.91 -0.05
CA HIS A 54 -5.82 10.85 -1.03
C HIS A 54 -4.54 10.27 -1.66
N PRO A 55 -3.68 11.05 -2.34
CA PRO A 55 -2.48 10.51 -2.97
C PRO A 55 -1.50 9.94 -1.95
N LEU A 56 -1.39 10.53 -0.76
CA LEU A 56 -0.52 10.01 0.29
C LEU A 56 -0.99 8.64 0.79
N CYS A 57 -2.29 8.51 1.10
CA CYS A 57 -2.89 7.25 1.51
C CYS A 57 -2.79 6.17 0.42
N MET A 58 -2.98 6.53 -0.86
CA MET A 58 -2.86 5.58 -1.97
C MET A 58 -1.44 5.06 -2.15
N VAL A 59 -0.42 5.93 -2.03
CA VAL A 59 0.99 5.52 -2.11
C VAL A 59 1.37 4.63 -0.92
N ILE A 60 0.96 4.97 0.30
CA ILE A 60 1.30 4.17 1.48
C ILE A 60 0.57 2.82 1.44
N GLY A 61 -0.74 2.81 1.20
CA GLY A 61 -1.56 1.61 1.26
C GLY A 61 -1.38 0.70 0.05
N MET A 62 -1.73 1.20 -1.14
CA MET A 62 -1.85 0.40 -2.36
C MET A 62 -0.52 0.17 -3.08
N VAL A 63 0.53 0.95 -2.80
CA VAL A 63 1.85 0.78 -3.43
C VAL A 63 2.84 0.14 -2.46
N PHE A 64 3.11 0.80 -1.33
CA PHE A 64 4.16 0.35 -0.42
C PHE A 64 3.74 -0.88 0.39
N LEU A 65 2.69 -0.78 1.20
CA LEU A 65 2.25 -1.88 2.08
C LEU A 65 1.75 -3.09 1.29
N GLN A 66 1.02 -2.87 0.20
CA GLN A 66 0.64 -3.95 -0.72
C GLN A 66 1.86 -4.66 -1.32
N GLY A 67 2.88 -3.91 -1.76
CA GLY A 67 4.13 -4.46 -2.28
C GLY A 67 4.86 -5.33 -1.26
N ASP A 68 4.93 -4.86 -0.01
CA ASP A 68 5.54 -5.61 1.09
C ASP A 68 4.77 -6.90 1.41
N ALA A 69 3.44 -6.84 1.40
CA ALA A 69 2.60 -8.01 1.59
C ALA A 69 2.85 -9.08 0.51
N LEU A 70 3.10 -8.67 -0.75
CA LEU A 70 3.42 -9.60 -1.85
C LEU A 70 4.82 -10.22 -1.73
N LEU A 71 5.77 -9.54 -1.08
CA LEU A 71 7.15 -10.00 -0.92
C LEU A 71 7.38 -10.80 0.37
N VAL A 72 6.51 -10.66 1.37
CA VAL A 72 6.68 -11.24 2.72
C VAL A 72 6.97 -12.75 2.70
N TYR A 73 6.30 -13.53 1.86
CA TYR A 73 6.53 -14.98 1.75
C TYR A 73 7.88 -15.33 1.12
N ARG A 74 8.44 -14.46 0.28
CA ARG A 74 9.76 -14.67 -0.34
C ARG A 74 10.89 -14.34 0.63
N VAL A 75 10.71 -13.28 1.40
CA VAL A 75 11.68 -12.79 2.39
C VAL A 75 11.75 -13.73 3.58
N PHE A 76 10.62 -14.03 4.19
CA PHE A 76 10.53 -14.83 5.41
C PHE A 76 10.35 -16.33 5.12
N ARG A 77 11.03 -16.87 4.10
CA ARG A 77 10.90 -18.29 3.72
C ARG A 77 11.28 -19.27 4.85
N ASN A 78 12.14 -18.80 5.76
CA ASN A 78 12.71 -19.62 6.82
C ASN A 78 11.88 -19.61 8.10
N GLU A 79 10.92 -18.70 8.19
CA GLU A 79 10.01 -18.56 9.33
C GLU A 79 8.85 -19.56 9.27
N THR A 80 8.13 -19.68 10.38
CA THR A 80 6.95 -20.56 10.41
C THR A 80 5.87 -20.05 9.46
N LYS A 81 5.23 -20.97 8.73
CA LYS A 81 4.15 -20.65 7.77
C LYS A 81 3.02 -19.86 8.43
N ARG A 82 2.73 -20.13 9.71
CA ARG A 82 1.70 -19.43 10.48
C ARG A 82 2.07 -17.96 10.71
N SER A 83 3.29 -17.67 11.17
CA SER A 83 3.74 -16.30 11.40
C SER A 83 3.74 -15.46 10.12
N VAL A 84 4.25 -16.03 9.02
CA VAL A 84 4.29 -15.33 7.72
C VAL A 84 2.88 -15.09 7.18
N LYS A 85 1.95 -16.04 7.35
CA LYS A 85 0.54 -15.84 6.96
C LYS A 85 -0.14 -14.73 7.77
N ILE A 86 0.12 -14.65 9.07
CA ILE A 86 -0.41 -13.58 9.92
C ILE A 86 0.16 -12.23 9.48
N LEU A 87 1.48 -12.12 9.29
CA LEU A 87 2.12 -10.87 8.86
C LEU A 87 1.60 -10.41 7.50
N HIS A 88 1.46 -11.34 6.56
CA HIS A 88 0.87 -11.08 5.25
C HIS A 88 -0.55 -10.53 5.33
N GLY A 89 -1.41 -11.17 6.13
CA GLY A 89 -2.79 -10.71 6.34
C GLY A 89 -2.85 -9.34 7.01
N LEU A 90 -2.01 -9.09 8.01
CA LEU A 90 -1.92 -7.78 8.68
C LEU A 90 -1.48 -6.67 7.72
N LEU A 91 -0.46 -6.91 6.89
CA LEU A 91 0.00 -5.93 5.90
C LEU A 91 -1.12 -5.59 4.90
N HIS A 92 -1.84 -6.59 4.39
CA HIS A 92 -2.98 -6.36 3.51
C HIS A 92 -4.13 -5.62 4.20
N ALA A 93 -4.42 -5.95 5.47
CA ALA A 93 -5.45 -5.28 6.26
C ALA A 93 -5.11 -3.80 6.50
N PHE A 94 -3.87 -3.48 6.91
CA PHE A 94 -3.43 -2.09 7.08
C PHE A 94 -3.46 -1.32 5.76
N ALA A 95 -2.99 -1.93 4.67
CA ALA A 95 -3.06 -1.34 3.34
C ALA A 95 -4.50 -1.01 2.94
N LEU A 96 -5.45 -1.91 3.19
CA LEU A 96 -6.87 -1.72 2.88
C LEU A 96 -7.49 -0.57 3.69
N VAL A 97 -7.22 -0.52 5.00
CA VAL A 97 -7.72 0.56 5.88
C VAL A 97 -7.18 1.92 5.44
N ILE A 98 -5.88 2.01 5.14
CA ILE A 98 -5.26 3.27 4.70
C ILE A 98 -5.81 3.69 3.32
N ALA A 99 -5.95 2.76 2.38
CA ALA A 99 -6.54 3.02 1.09
C ALA A 99 -8.00 3.50 1.20
N LEU A 100 -8.79 2.88 2.09
CA LEU A 100 -10.17 3.29 2.37
C LEU A 100 -10.24 4.73 2.88
N VAL A 101 -9.34 5.14 3.78
CA VAL A 101 -9.25 6.54 4.23
C VAL A 101 -8.96 7.48 3.06
N GLY A 102 -8.07 7.10 2.14
CA GLY A 102 -7.78 7.88 0.93
C GLY A 102 -8.99 8.01 0.00
N VAL A 103 -9.78 6.94 -0.18
CA VAL A 103 -11.03 6.99 -0.94
C VAL A 103 -12.05 7.91 -0.27
N ILE A 104 -12.28 7.75 1.04
CA ILE A 104 -13.21 8.60 1.79
C ILE A 104 -12.83 10.07 1.67
N ALA A 105 -11.53 10.39 1.77
CA ALA A 105 -11.04 11.75 1.65
C ALA A 105 -11.37 12.42 0.30
N VAL A 106 -11.29 11.68 -0.82
CA VAL A 106 -11.59 12.27 -2.14
C VAL A 106 -13.10 12.46 -2.36
N PHE A 107 -13.93 11.50 -1.92
CA PHE A 107 -15.39 11.64 -2.01
C PHE A 107 -15.91 12.77 -1.12
N ASP A 108 -15.40 12.89 0.11
CA ASP A 108 -15.79 13.98 1.00
C ASP A 108 -15.33 15.34 0.46
N TYR A 109 -14.14 15.40 -0.14
CA TYR A 109 -13.66 16.61 -0.83
C TYR A 109 -14.56 17.03 -2.00
N HIS A 110 -14.95 16.10 -2.88
CA HIS A 110 -15.87 16.40 -3.98
C HIS A 110 -17.23 16.86 -3.48
N ARG A 111 -17.79 16.19 -2.46
CA ARG A 111 -19.05 16.59 -1.81
C ARG A 111 -18.99 18.01 -1.26
N LYS A 112 -17.92 18.36 -0.53
CA LYS A 112 -17.72 19.72 0.02
C LYS A 112 -17.55 20.79 -1.06
N LYS A 113 -17.04 20.43 -2.25
CA LYS A 113 -16.82 21.36 -3.37
C LYS A 113 -17.93 21.36 -4.42
N GLY A 114 -18.90 20.46 -4.32
CA GLY A 114 -19.98 20.32 -5.31
C GLY A 114 -19.51 19.78 -6.66
N PHE A 115 -18.40 19.05 -6.70
CA PHE A 115 -17.91 18.42 -7.93
C PHE A 115 -18.65 17.10 -8.19
N ALA A 116 -18.84 16.77 -9.47
CA ALA A 116 -19.36 15.47 -9.85
C ALA A 116 -18.33 14.38 -9.52
N ASP A 117 -18.76 13.32 -8.84
CA ASP A 117 -17.93 12.15 -8.59
C ASP A 117 -17.79 11.29 -9.87
N MET A 118 -16.73 10.47 -9.89
CA MET A 118 -16.57 9.35 -10.84
C MET A 118 -16.61 9.71 -12.35
N TYR A 119 -16.26 10.94 -12.75
CA TYR A 119 -16.27 11.33 -14.16
C TYR A 119 -14.97 11.02 -14.93
N SER A 120 -13.88 10.70 -14.22
CA SER A 120 -12.56 10.49 -14.82
C SER A 120 -12.22 9.01 -14.97
N LEU A 121 -11.45 8.66 -16.01
CA LEU A 121 -10.91 7.30 -16.18
C LEU A 121 -10.08 6.85 -14.96
N HIS A 122 -9.35 7.77 -14.33
CA HIS A 122 -8.61 7.48 -13.10
C HIS A 122 -9.53 6.96 -11.99
N SER A 123 -10.69 7.61 -11.79
CA SER A 123 -11.63 7.19 -10.75
C SER A 123 -12.24 5.81 -11.04
N TRP A 124 -12.52 5.48 -12.31
CA TRP A 124 -13.05 4.17 -12.70
C TRP A 124 -12.02 3.06 -12.48
N CYS A 125 -10.78 3.27 -12.94
CA CYS A 125 -9.69 2.33 -12.69
C CYS A 125 -9.39 2.19 -11.19
N GLY A 126 -9.42 3.30 -10.45
CA GLY A 126 -9.17 3.34 -9.02
C GLY A 126 -10.21 2.55 -8.21
N ILE A 127 -11.51 2.75 -8.47
CA ILE A 127 -12.56 2.01 -7.76
C ILE A 127 -12.56 0.52 -8.15
N ALA A 128 -12.27 0.20 -9.42
CA ALA A 128 -12.13 -1.18 -9.87
C ALA A 128 -10.96 -1.87 -9.15
N ALA A 129 -9.78 -1.24 -9.10
CA ALA A 129 -8.60 -1.77 -8.41
C ALA A 129 -8.85 -1.93 -6.91
N PHE A 130 -9.47 -0.94 -6.25
CA PHE A 130 -9.82 -1.03 -4.83
C PHE A 130 -10.81 -2.17 -4.55
N SER A 131 -11.83 -2.34 -5.41
CA SER A 131 -12.83 -3.41 -5.27
C SER A 131 -12.21 -4.79 -5.45
N LEU A 132 -11.35 -4.97 -6.47
CA LEU A 132 -10.62 -6.21 -6.67
C LEU A 132 -9.68 -6.51 -5.50
N TYR A 133 -9.00 -5.50 -4.97
CA TYR A 133 -8.11 -5.66 -3.83
C TYR A 133 -8.87 -6.06 -2.55
N PHE A 134 -10.05 -5.48 -2.31
CA PHE A 134 -10.94 -5.89 -1.23
C PHE A 134 -11.32 -7.36 -1.39
N ILE A 135 -11.84 -7.77 -2.56
CA ILE A 135 -12.22 -9.17 -2.84
C ILE A 135 -11.02 -10.11 -2.64
N GLN A 136 -9.85 -9.75 -3.12
CA GLN A 136 -8.61 -10.52 -2.94
C GLN A 136 -8.28 -10.72 -1.46
N GLY A 137 -8.41 -9.67 -0.64
CA GLY A 137 -8.17 -9.75 0.81
C GLY A 137 -9.14 -10.67 1.56
N TYR A 138 -10.40 -10.79 1.09
CA TYR A 138 -11.36 -11.74 1.66
C TYR A 138 -11.08 -13.19 1.28
N LEU A 139 -10.44 -13.43 0.14
CA LEU A 139 -10.26 -14.76 -0.43
C LEU A 139 -8.99 -15.50 0.06
N GLN A 140 -8.14 -14.85 0.86
CA GLN A 140 -6.73 -15.25 1.13
C GLN A 140 -6.46 -15.68 2.58
#